data_AF-A0A1A9VJR0-F1
#
_entry.id   AF-A0A1A9VJR0-F1
#
_cell.length_a   1.000
_cell.length_b   1.000
_cell.length_c   1.000
_cell.angle_alpha   90.00
_cell.angle_beta   90.00
_cell.angle_gamma   90.00
#
_symmetry.space_group_name_H-M   'P 1'
#
loop_
_entity.id
_entity.type
_entity.pdbx_description
1 polymer ?
#
loop_
_entity_poly.entity_id
_entity_poly.type
_entity_poly.pdbx_seq_one_letter_code
_entity_poly.pdbx_strand_id
1 'polypeptide(L)'
;MQPGGQLTITTDVENYPGFISIQGPELMAQKKLHAEKVGAKIIDDEIKSVAQLEGSNEYGFKSFSNTNDYYSDAIIIASGAQAKWLGLESEKEFQGYGVSACATCDGAFFRNKVVAVVGGGNTAVEEAIFLTRFAKEVILIHRRDKLRAEKVMQDRLFKNDKIKVMWNHTVEQILGEENPKKVTGIIVKSTEAQELEVDGVFIAIGHAPNTGIFKGFVEMDQQGYIITKPGTTLTSRAGVFAAGDVQDKVYRQAVVAAGTGCMAALDAEKFLESSEIKKEVLTTKSGFERSLGKHDWSYLERVEIEVISSNLEVIRESLKKLEKEIIAFAKQPPGFNNLISIKGIGAISAAIFVATIGDINDFSNPEKLTAYFGVVLRVSQSNQQCTIGRITKRGSKIGRTSLVQCTWIAIRYSPYLKSFYEHVKKKRGSAKAIIATARKFLTTIFYTLKNNWVFKDFTKFEFFTGQQS
;
A
#
# COMPACT_ATOMS: atom_id res chain seq x y z
N MET A 1 -22.98 -3.67 -14.42
CA MET A 1 -21.80 -2.84 -14.79
C MET A 1 -21.42 -3.25 -16.21
N GLN A 2 -21.20 -2.31 -17.12
CA GLN A 2 -20.82 -2.64 -18.50
C GLN A 2 -19.28 -2.62 -18.64
N PRO A 3 -18.67 -3.61 -19.31
CA PRO A 3 -17.24 -3.55 -19.67
C PRO A 3 -16.94 -2.26 -20.43
N GLY A 4 -15.88 -1.54 -20.05
CA GLY A 4 -15.53 -0.22 -20.60
C GLY A 4 -15.99 0.98 -19.76
N GLY A 5 -16.84 0.77 -18.75
CA GLY A 5 -17.19 1.82 -17.79
C GLY A 5 -18.09 2.92 -18.38
N GLN A 6 -18.12 4.11 -17.77
CA GLN A 6 -19.08 5.16 -18.12
C GLN A 6 -18.93 5.73 -19.55
N LEU A 7 -17.75 5.62 -20.16
CA LEU A 7 -17.56 6.13 -21.53
C LEU A 7 -18.33 5.31 -22.57
N THR A 8 -18.84 4.12 -22.25
CA THR A 8 -19.61 3.33 -23.24
C THR A 8 -20.99 3.90 -23.53
N ILE A 9 -21.48 4.84 -22.71
CA ILE A 9 -22.78 5.49 -22.89
C ILE A 9 -22.66 6.94 -23.37
N THR A 10 -21.43 7.44 -23.60
CA THR A 10 -21.22 8.77 -24.16
C THR A 10 -20.99 8.67 -25.66
N THR A 11 -21.64 9.56 -26.41
CA THR A 11 -21.52 9.63 -27.87
C THR A 11 -20.22 10.29 -28.27
N ASP A 12 -19.87 11.47 -27.75
CA ASP A 12 -18.67 12.19 -28.19
C ASP A 12 -17.72 12.54 -27.04
N VAL A 13 -16.42 12.32 -27.26
CA VAL A 13 -15.33 12.62 -26.32
C VAL A 13 -14.30 13.51 -27.00
N GLU A 14 -14.35 14.81 -26.70
CA GLU A 14 -13.43 15.81 -27.25
C GLU A 14 -12.26 16.16 -26.32
N ASN A 15 -12.32 15.74 -25.06
CA ASN A 15 -11.39 16.17 -24.01
C ASN A 15 -10.39 15.08 -23.57
N TYR A 16 -10.26 13.99 -24.35
CA TYR A 16 -9.24 12.98 -24.15
C TYR A 16 -8.04 13.26 -25.08
N PRO A 17 -6.86 13.64 -24.54
CA PRO A 17 -5.71 13.97 -25.38
C PRO A 17 -5.27 12.84 -26.31
N GLY A 18 -4.93 13.19 -27.54
CA GLY A 18 -4.57 12.24 -28.60
C GLY A 18 -5.67 12.03 -29.65
N PHE A 19 -6.87 12.54 -29.40
CA PHE A 19 -7.97 12.59 -30.36
C PHE A 19 -8.54 14.01 -30.40
N ILE A 20 -8.98 14.45 -31.58
CA ILE A 20 -9.73 15.71 -31.72
C ILE A 20 -11.15 15.49 -31.19
N SER A 21 -11.76 14.37 -31.57
CA SER A 21 -13.04 13.83 -31.10
C SER A 21 -12.99 12.32 -31.34
N ILE A 22 -13.64 11.53 -30.48
CA ILE A 22 -13.77 10.08 -30.63
C ILE A 22 -15.04 9.60 -29.92
N GLN A 23 -15.68 8.56 -30.46
CA GLN A 23 -16.81 7.94 -29.79
C GLN A 23 -16.36 7.23 -28.50
N GLY A 24 -17.11 7.41 -27.41
CA GLY A 24 -16.79 6.81 -26.11
C GLY A 24 -16.57 5.28 -26.15
N PRO A 25 -17.47 4.50 -26.78
CA PRO A 25 -17.29 3.07 -26.99
C PRO A 25 -16.03 2.73 -27.79
N GLU A 26 -15.71 3.50 -28.82
CA GLU A 26 -14.53 3.29 -29.67
C GLU A 26 -13.25 3.51 -28.88
N LEU A 27 -13.18 4.59 -28.10
CA LEU A 27 -12.06 4.87 -27.21
C LEU A 27 -11.81 3.71 -26.25
N MET A 28 -12.86 3.19 -25.60
CA MET A 28 -12.73 2.07 -24.67
C MET A 28 -12.35 0.75 -25.34
N ALA A 29 -12.84 0.50 -26.56
CA ALA A 29 -12.43 -0.66 -27.36
C ALA A 29 -10.94 -0.60 -27.70
N GLN A 30 -10.42 0.58 -28.08
CA GLN A 30 -8.99 0.77 -28.34
C GLN A 30 -8.15 0.56 -27.07
N LYS A 31 -8.62 0.99 -25.88
CA LYS A 31 -7.93 0.73 -24.61
C LYS A 31 -7.91 -0.75 -24.24
N LYS A 32 -9.04 -1.46 -24.43
CA LYS A 32 -9.14 -2.91 -24.22
C LYS A 32 -8.10 -3.64 -25.08
N LEU A 33 -8.08 -3.33 -26.38
CA LEU A 33 -7.18 -3.96 -27.34
C LEU A 33 -5.70 -3.66 -27.06
N HIS A 34 -5.38 -2.44 -26.60
CA HIS A 34 -4.03 -2.11 -26.16
C HIS A 34 -3.61 -2.95 -24.94
N ALA A 35 -4.47 -3.05 -23.92
CA ALA A 35 -4.18 -3.84 -22.72
C ALA A 35 -3.92 -5.32 -23.08
N GLU A 36 -4.76 -5.92 -23.93
CA GLU A 36 -4.58 -7.29 -24.41
C GLU A 36 -3.27 -7.46 -25.18
N LYS A 37 -2.91 -6.51 -26.05
CA LYS A 37 -1.68 -6.55 -26.85
C LYS A 37 -0.40 -6.53 -26.01
N VAL A 38 -0.42 -5.86 -24.85
CA VAL A 38 0.71 -5.83 -23.91
C VAL A 38 0.68 -7.00 -22.90
N GLY A 39 -0.24 -7.95 -23.07
CA GLY A 39 -0.29 -9.19 -22.31
C GLY A 39 -1.26 -9.21 -21.13
N ALA A 40 -2.10 -8.17 -20.94
CA ALA A 40 -3.10 -8.19 -19.89
C ALA A 40 -4.22 -9.20 -20.24
N LYS A 41 -4.55 -10.09 -19.30
CA LYS A 41 -5.67 -11.03 -19.44
C LYS A 41 -6.95 -10.36 -18.94
N ILE A 42 -7.92 -10.19 -19.83
CA ILE A 42 -9.24 -9.64 -19.50
C ILE A 42 -10.21 -10.79 -19.30
N ILE A 43 -10.93 -10.75 -18.18
CA ILE A 43 -11.90 -11.77 -17.80
C ILE A 43 -13.24 -11.07 -17.57
N ASP A 44 -14.25 -11.47 -18.34
CA ASP A 44 -15.60 -10.96 -18.19
C ASP A 44 -16.28 -11.66 -17.00
N ASP A 45 -16.07 -11.12 -15.80
CA ASP A 45 -16.69 -11.58 -14.55
C ASP A 45 -16.94 -10.40 -13.60
N GLU A 46 -17.76 -10.62 -12.58
CA GLU A 46 -18.13 -9.64 -11.57
C GLU A 46 -17.69 -10.09 -10.17
N ILE A 47 -16.78 -9.32 -9.57
CA ILE A 47 -16.33 -9.57 -8.20
C ILE A 47 -17.40 -9.12 -7.19
N LYS A 48 -17.76 -10.00 -6.26
CA LYS A 48 -18.78 -9.78 -5.22
C LYS A 48 -18.20 -9.43 -3.86
N SER A 49 -17.01 -9.94 -3.54
CA SER A 49 -16.30 -9.59 -2.32
C SER A 49 -14.82 -9.91 -2.44
N VAL A 50 -14.02 -9.36 -1.54
CA VAL A 50 -12.58 -9.59 -1.46
C VAL A 50 -12.20 -9.91 -0.01
N ALA A 51 -11.25 -10.82 0.17
CA ALA A 51 -10.69 -11.18 1.46
C ALA A 51 -9.16 -11.16 1.42
N GLN A 52 -8.56 -10.78 2.54
CA GLN A 52 -7.13 -10.98 2.76
C GLN A 52 -6.91 -12.39 3.27
N LEU A 53 -5.90 -13.06 2.73
CA LEU A 53 -5.47 -14.37 3.15
C LEU A 53 -4.34 -14.22 4.18
N GLU A 54 -4.42 -14.96 5.29
CA GLU A 54 -3.41 -14.95 6.35
C GLU A 54 -2.52 -16.21 6.32
N GLY A 55 -1.27 -16.10 6.79
CA GLY A 55 -0.36 -17.25 6.96
C GLY A 55 0.54 -17.55 5.74
N SER A 56 0.94 -18.81 5.57
CA SER A 56 1.84 -19.27 4.49
C SER A 56 1.13 -19.53 3.15
N ASN A 57 0.06 -18.78 2.88
CA ASN A 57 -0.70 -18.93 1.64
C ASN A 57 0.12 -18.48 0.43
N GLU A 58 -0.20 -19.06 -0.73
CA GLU A 58 0.49 -18.77 -2.00
C GLU A 58 0.25 -17.32 -2.46
N TYR A 59 -0.90 -16.74 -2.11
CA TYR A 59 -1.35 -15.40 -2.50
C TYR A 59 -1.75 -14.56 -1.28
N GLY A 60 -1.65 -13.24 -1.40
CA GLY A 60 -2.07 -12.29 -0.36
C GLY A 60 -3.59 -12.08 -0.27
N PHE A 61 -4.32 -12.28 -1.35
CA PHE A 61 -5.74 -11.96 -1.45
C PHE A 61 -6.53 -13.00 -2.23
N LYS A 62 -7.83 -13.04 -1.95
CA LYS A 62 -8.84 -13.80 -2.69
C LYS A 62 -10.00 -12.89 -3.07
N SER A 63 -10.39 -12.92 -4.33
CA SER A 63 -11.54 -12.19 -4.88
C SER A 63 -12.63 -13.19 -5.27
N PHE A 64 -13.79 -13.09 -4.62
CA PHE A 64 -14.92 -13.98 -4.87
C PHE A 64 -15.78 -13.41 -6.01
N SER A 65 -16.11 -14.25 -6.98
CA SER A 65 -16.94 -13.87 -8.13
C SER A 65 -18.13 -14.81 -8.31
N ASN A 66 -18.93 -14.59 -9.36
CA ASN A 66 -20.02 -15.49 -9.71
C ASN A 66 -19.55 -16.77 -10.39
N THR A 67 -18.42 -16.73 -11.11
CA THR A 67 -17.95 -17.87 -11.91
C THR A 67 -16.79 -18.63 -11.26
N ASN A 68 -15.74 -17.93 -10.86
CA ASN A 68 -14.51 -18.52 -10.32
C ASN A 68 -13.87 -17.58 -9.31
N ASP A 69 -13.40 -18.12 -8.19
CA ASP A 69 -12.60 -17.33 -7.27
C ASP A 69 -11.21 -17.05 -7.84
N TYR A 70 -10.74 -15.81 -7.69
CA TYR A 70 -9.43 -15.37 -8.14
C TYR A 70 -8.49 -15.13 -6.97
N TYR A 71 -7.20 -15.39 -7.18
CA TYR A 71 -6.16 -15.19 -6.17
C TYR A 71 -5.11 -14.20 -6.69
N SER A 72 -4.64 -13.30 -5.83
CA SER A 72 -3.66 -12.29 -6.23
C SER A 72 -2.78 -11.83 -5.06
N ASP A 73 -1.58 -11.33 -5.38
CA ASP A 73 -0.66 -10.71 -4.41
C ASP A 73 -0.92 -9.23 -4.19
N ALA A 74 -1.56 -8.58 -5.17
CA ALA A 74 -1.97 -7.18 -5.12
C ALA A 74 -3.35 -7.00 -5.77
N ILE A 75 -4.08 -5.95 -5.37
CA ILE A 75 -5.38 -5.57 -5.95
C ILE A 75 -5.35 -4.09 -6.31
N ILE A 76 -5.71 -3.76 -7.55
CA ILE A 76 -6.01 -2.39 -7.98
C ILE A 76 -7.53 -2.26 -8.12
N ILE A 77 -8.14 -1.42 -7.29
CA ILE A 77 -9.57 -1.12 -7.34
C ILE A 77 -9.78 0.04 -8.32
N ALA A 78 -10.36 -0.26 -9.48
CA ALA A 78 -10.71 0.72 -10.51
C ALA A 78 -12.20 0.63 -10.89
N SER A 79 -13.08 0.36 -9.92
CA SER A 79 -14.51 0.14 -10.15
C SER A 79 -15.29 1.41 -10.55
N GLY A 80 -14.66 2.58 -10.48
CA GLY A 80 -15.23 3.87 -10.84
C GLY A 80 -16.36 4.35 -9.91
N ALA A 81 -17.07 5.36 -10.36
CA ALA A 81 -18.33 5.83 -9.77
C ALA A 81 -19.43 5.80 -10.83
N GLN A 82 -20.68 6.02 -10.44
CA GLN A 82 -21.82 6.22 -11.35
C GLN A 82 -22.50 7.53 -11.01
N ALA A 83 -22.86 8.32 -12.03
CA ALA A 83 -23.74 9.46 -11.84
C ALA A 83 -25.08 9.00 -11.28
N LYS A 84 -25.64 9.76 -10.34
CA LYS A 84 -27.00 9.55 -9.87
C LYS A 84 -27.96 10.21 -10.84
N TRP A 85 -28.99 9.48 -11.25
CA TRP A 85 -30.06 9.93 -12.14
C TRP A 85 -31.36 10.10 -11.37
N LEU A 86 -32.31 10.85 -11.93
CA LEU A 86 -33.64 11.05 -11.34
C LEU A 86 -34.50 9.77 -11.41
N GLY A 87 -34.22 8.89 -12.38
CA GLY A 87 -34.94 7.65 -12.61
C GLY A 87 -36.18 7.82 -13.50
N LEU A 88 -36.22 8.87 -14.31
CA LEU A 88 -37.34 9.14 -15.23
C LEU A 88 -37.16 8.35 -16.52
N GLU A 89 -38.26 7.90 -17.13
CA GLU A 89 -38.15 7.17 -18.41
C GLU A 89 -37.72 8.12 -19.54
N SER A 90 -38.25 9.34 -19.56
CA SER A 90 -37.83 10.41 -20.48
C SER A 90 -36.36 10.83 -20.29
N GLU A 91 -35.80 10.69 -19.07
CA GLU A 91 -34.37 10.94 -18.82
C GLU A 91 -33.48 9.93 -19.54
N LYS A 92 -33.85 8.64 -19.52
CA LYS A 92 -33.12 7.61 -20.28
C LYS A 92 -33.27 7.81 -21.78
N GLU A 93 -34.47 8.19 -22.21
CA GLU A 93 -34.80 8.35 -23.63
C GLU A 93 -33.93 9.41 -24.31
N PHE A 94 -33.73 10.56 -23.66
CA PHE A 94 -32.96 11.69 -24.19
C PHE A 94 -31.51 11.75 -23.70
N GLN A 95 -31.02 10.71 -23.02
CA GLN A 95 -29.65 10.63 -22.55
C GLN A 95 -28.66 10.68 -23.72
N GLY A 96 -27.73 11.64 -23.70
CA GLY A 96 -26.79 11.90 -24.81
C GLY A 96 -27.37 12.74 -25.95
N TYR A 97 -28.67 13.10 -25.89
CA TYR A 97 -29.39 13.90 -26.89
C TYR A 97 -29.98 15.19 -26.27
N GLY A 98 -29.24 15.79 -25.33
CA GLY A 98 -29.69 16.95 -24.57
C GLY A 98 -29.75 16.71 -23.07
N VAL A 99 -29.77 15.45 -22.61
CA VAL A 99 -29.66 15.09 -21.19
C VAL A 99 -28.24 14.61 -20.89
N SER A 100 -27.60 15.23 -19.91
CA SER A 100 -26.22 14.94 -19.49
C SER A 100 -26.09 14.87 -17.96
N ALA A 101 -25.09 14.16 -17.48
CA ALA A 101 -24.66 14.17 -16.08
C ALA A 101 -23.27 14.81 -15.88
N CYS A 102 -22.71 15.44 -16.92
CA CYS A 102 -21.38 16.05 -16.91
C CYS A 102 -21.36 17.39 -17.66
N ALA A 103 -21.51 18.50 -16.95
CA ALA A 103 -21.41 19.83 -17.57
C ALA A 103 -20.04 20.11 -18.22
N THR A 104 -18.95 19.60 -17.64
CA THR A 104 -17.60 19.79 -18.20
C THR A 104 -17.36 19.05 -19.51
N CYS A 105 -18.11 17.97 -19.74
CA CYS A 105 -18.03 17.16 -20.94
C CYS A 105 -18.85 17.82 -22.06
N ASP A 106 -20.12 18.12 -21.78
CA ASP A 106 -21.09 18.46 -22.84
C ASP A 106 -21.43 19.96 -22.92
N GLY A 107 -21.00 20.76 -21.94
CA GLY A 107 -21.40 22.16 -21.83
C GLY A 107 -21.05 23.03 -23.04
N ALA A 108 -19.99 22.68 -23.78
CA ALA A 108 -19.57 23.40 -24.97
C ALA A 108 -20.59 23.32 -26.12
N PHE A 109 -21.37 22.23 -26.21
CA PHE A 109 -22.39 22.01 -27.24
C PHE A 109 -23.62 22.92 -27.07
N PHE A 110 -23.84 23.49 -25.87
CA PHE A 110 -24.99 24.33 -25.54
C PHE A 110 -24.67 25.83 -25.62
N ARG A 111 -23.79 26.23 -26.55
CA ARG A 111 -23.42 27.63 -26.74
C ARG A 111 -24.63 28.47 -27.15
N ASN A 112 -24.87 29.58 -26.44
CA ASN A 112 -26.01 30.48 -26.63
C ASN A 112 -27.39 29.81 -26.46
N LYS A 113 -27.45 28.65 -25.81
CA LYS A 113 -28.70 27.92 -25.51
C LYS A 113 -29.18 28.14 -24.07
N VAL A 114 -30.42 27.78 -23.77
CA VAL A 114 -30.97 27.77 -22.40
C VAL A 114 -30.84 26.36 -21.84
N VAL A 115 -30.25 26.21 -20.66
CA VAL A 115 -30.03 24.88 -20.07
C VAL A 115 -30.55 24.82 -18.64
N ALA A 116 -31.07 23.65 -18.24
CA ALA A 116 -31.45 23.36 -16.86
C ALA A 116 -30.35 22.58 -16.15
N VAL A 117 -30.11 22.88 -14.87
CA VAL A 117 -29.26 22.09 -13.98
C VAL A 117 -30.12 21.60 -12.82
N VAL A 118 -30.14 20.30 -12.55
CA VAL A 118 -30.93 19.70 -11.48
C VAL A 118 -30.02 19.32 -10.31
N GLY A 119 -30.21 19.95 -9.15
CA GLY A 119 -29.43 19.60 -7.97
C GLY A 119 -29.37 20.72 -6.93
N GLY A 120 -28.52 20.56 -5.91
CA GLY A 120 -28.32 21.63 -4.92
C GLY A 120 -27.17 21.45 -3.94
N GLY A 121 -26.23 20.55 -4.24
CA GLY A 121 -24.93 20.47 -3.56
C GLY A 121 -23.87 21.31 -4.28
N ASN A 122 -22.61 21.20 -3.85
CA ASN A 122 -21.48 21.88 -4.50
C ASN A 122 -21.41 21.56 -6.00
N THR A 123 -21.58 20.28 -6.38
CA THR A 123 -21.57 19.84 -7.79
C THR A 123 -22.55 20.63 -8.66
N ALA A 124 -23.82 20.74 -8.24
CA ALA A 124 -24.83 21.49 -9.01
C ALA A 124 -24.49 22.97 -9.15
N VAL A 125 -23.94 23.58 -8.09
CA VAL A 125 -23.54 24.99 -8.12
C VAL A 125 -22.32 25.23 -9.01
N GLU A 126 -21.31 24.36 -8.92
CA GLU A 126 -20.11 24.40 -9.77
C GLU A 126 -20.47 24.22 -11.25
N GLU A 127 -21.30 23.23 -11.56
CA GLU A 127 -21.73 22.94 -12.92
C GLU A 127 -22.61 24.07 -13.50
N ALA A 128 -23.54 24.61 -12.71
CA ALA A 128 -24.34 25.76 -13.12
C ALA A 128 -23.47 26.98 -13.45
N ILE A 129 -22.51 27.32 -12.58
CA ILE A 129 -21.55 28.41 -12.84
C ILE A 129 -20.70 28.12 -14.07
N PHE A 130 -20.23 26.89 -14.24
CA PHE A 130 -19.43 26.49 -15.39
C PHE A 130 -20.20 26.67 -16.72
N LEU A 131 -21.46 26.24 -16.77
CA LEU A 131 -22.31 26.34 -17.95
C LEU A 131 -22.56 27.78 -18.40
N THR A 132 -22.52 28.76 -17.49
CA THR A 132 -22.68 30.19 -17.86
C THR A 132 -21.61 30.72 -18.83
N ARG A 133 -20.48 30.01 -18.96
CA ARG A 133 -19.43 30.31 -19.94
C ARG A 133 -19.88 30.06 -21.38
N PHE A 134 -20.84 29.18 -21.58
CA PHE A 134 -21.32 28.76 -22.91
C PHE A 134 -22.79 29.13 -23.13
N ALA A 135 -23.65 28.82 -22.15
CA ALA A 135 -25.08 29.02 -22.23
C ALA A 135 -25.47 30.51 -22.20
N LYS A 136 -26.62 30.80 -22.82
CA LYS A 136 -27.30 32.10 -22.74
C LYS A 136 -27.89 32.30 -21.34
N GLU A 137 -28.55 31.27 -20.82
CA GLU A 137 -29.22 31.25 -19.52
C GLU A 137 -29.11 29.85 -18.91
N VAL A 138 -28.96 29.78 -17.59
CA VAL A 138 -28.88 28.54 -16.81
C VAL A 138 -29.96 28.56 -15.72
N ILE A 139 -30.85 27.57 -15.74
CA ILE A 139 -31.93 27.43 -14.76
C ILE A 139 -31.53 26.33 -13.76
N LEU A 140 -31.15 26.72 -12.53
CA LEU A 140 -30.85 25.76 -11.47
C LEU A 140 -32.14 25.35 -10.75
N ILE A 141 -32.56 24.10 -10.93
CA ILE A 141 -33.78 23.54 -10.32
C ILE A 141 -33.39 22.80 -9.04
N HIS A 142 -33.97 23.24 -7.92
CA HIS A 142 -33.77 22.62 -6.62
C HIS A 142 -35.09 22.29 -5.92
N ARG A 143 -35.16 21.08 -5.38
CA ARG A 143 -36.36 20.55 -4.69
C ARG A 143 -36.67 21.15 -3.31
N ARG A 144 -35.84 22.07 -2.81
CA ARG A 144 -36.02 22.75 -1.50
C ARG A 144 -35.87 24.25 -1.68
N ASP A 145 -36.04 24.98 -0.60
CA ASP A 145 -35.91 26.44 -0.48
C ASP A 145 -34.46 26.91 -0.18
N LYS A 146 -33.52 25.97 0.01
CA LYS A 146 -32.11 26.27 0.32
C LYS A 146 -31.15 25.26 -0.29
N LEU A 147 -29.96 25.74 -0.68
CA LEU A 147 -28.86 24.90 -1.17
C LEU A 147 -28.05 24.31 -0.02
N ARG A 148 -27.49 23.11 -0.25
CA ARG A 148 -26.50 22.47 0.65
C ARG A 148 -25.07 22.94 0.36
N ALA A 149 -24.85 23.60 -0.78
CA ALA A 149 -23.53 24.04 -1.21
C ALA A 149 -22.86 25.01 -0.20
N GLU A 150 -21.55 25.15 -0.27
CA GLU A 150 -20.80 26.10 0.57
C GLU A 150 -21.25 27.55 0.33
N LYS A 151 -21.27 28.36 1.39
CA LYS A 151 -21.84 29.72 1.34
C LYS A 151 -21.15 30.62 0.31
N VAL A 152 -19.83 30.51 0.20
CA VAL A 152 -19.04 31.24 -0.82
C VAL A 152 -19.46 30.88 -2.25
N MET A 153 -19.79 29.61 -2.49
CA MET A 153 -20.23 29.14 -3.81
C MET A 153 -21.67 29.58 -4.09
N GLN A 154 -22.54 29.58 -3.08
CA GLN A 154 -23.88 30.16 -3.20
C GLN A 154 -23.81 31.65 -3.56
N ASP A 155 -22.93 32.42 -2.90
CA ASP A 155 -22.77 33.85 -3.18
C ASP A 155 -22.30 34.10 -4.62
N ARG A 156 -21.41 33.25 -5.16
CA ARG A 156 -20.98 33.31 -6.56
C ARG A 156 -22.11 32.97 -7.54
N LEU A 157 -22.92 31.97 -7.20
CA LEU A 157 -24.08 31.58 -7.99
C LEU A 157 -25.09 32.73 -8.09
N PHE A 158 -25.48 33.31 -6.94
CA PHE A 158 -26.49 34.37 -6.90
C PHE A 158 -26.05 35.70 -7.51
N LYS A 159 -24.74 35.94 -7.62
CA LYS A 159 -24.18 37.12 -8.30
C LYS A 159 -24.12 36.97 -9.83
N ASN A 160 -24.44 35.81 -10.38
CA ASN A 160 -24.34 35.57 -11.81
C ASN A 160 -25.69 35.79 -12.49
N ASP A 161 -25.79 36.85 -13.29
CA ASP A 161 -27.04 37.28 -13.94
C ASP A 161 -27.60 36.28 -14.96
N LYS A 162 -26.78 35.33 -15.43
CA LYS A 162 -27.22 34.26 -16.33
C LYS A 162 -27.88 33.09 -15.59
N ILE A 163 -27.81 33.04 -14.25
CA ILE A 163 -28.34 31.93 -13.46
C ILE A 163 -29.66 32.35 -12.82
N LYS A 164 -30.72 31.59 -13.10
CA LYS A 164 -31.99 31.69 -12.37
C LYS A 164 -32.16 30.45 -11.51
N VAL A 165 -32.46 30.64 -10.23
CA VAL A 165 -32.70 29.52 -9.31
C VAL A 165 -34.20 29.29 -9.15
N MET A 166 -34.63 28.08 -9.45
CA MET A 166 -36.00 27.63 -9.30
C MET A 166 -36.11 26.71 -8.08
N TRP A 167 -36.58 27.29 -6.98
CA TRP A 167 -36.71 26.62 -5.69
C TRP A 167 -37.99 25.81 -5.57
N ASN A 168 -37.98 24.80 -4.70
CA ASN A 168 -39.15 23.94 -4.43
C ASN A 168 -39.74 23.25 -5.68
N HIS A 169 -38.89 22.97 -6.68
CA HIS A 169 -39.32 22.29 -7.91
C HIS A 169 -38.53 20.99 -8.13
N THR A 170 -39.21 20.01 -8.70
CA THR A 170 -38.62 18.76 -9.21
C THR A 170 -38.98 18.58 -10.68
N VAL A 171 -38.08 18.00 -11.47
CA VAL A 171 -38.38 17.60 -12.85
C VAL A 171 -39.23 16.33 -12.82
N GLU A 172 -40.39 16.35 -13.47
CA GLU A 172 -41.26 15.17 -13.63
C GLU A 172 -41.09 14.51 -15.00
N GLN A 173 -40.80 15.29 -16.04
CA GLN A 173 -40.65 14.77 -17.40
C GLN A 173 -39.69 15.65 -18.23
N ILE A 174 -38.93 15.00 -19.11
CA ILE A 174 -38.11 15.68 -20.13
C ILE A 174 -38.85 15.58 -21.46
N LEU A 175 -38.95 16.70 -22.16
CA LEU A 175 -39.63 16.85 -23.45
C LEU A 175 -38.60 16.97 -24.56
N GLY A 176 -38.92 16.43 -25.73
CA GLY A 176 -38.04 16.48 -26.88
C GLY A 176 -38.71 16.03 -28.17
N GLU A 177 -37.98 16.22 -29.27
CA GLU A 177 -38.34 15.73 -30.60
C GLU A 177 -37.55 14.44 -30.89
N GLU A 178 -38.06 13.55 -31.75
CA GLU A 178 -37.37 12.31 -32.11
C GLU A 178 -36.48 12.41 -33.36
N ASN A 179 -36.70 13.38 -34.24
CA ASN A 179 -36.04 13.46 -35.55
C ASN A 179 -35.59 14.90 -35.92
N PRO A 180 -34.34 15.31 -35.64
CA PRO A 180 -33.34 14.57 -34.87
C PRO A 180 -33.67 14.54 -33.38
N LYS A 181 -33.25 13.48 -32.69
CA LYS A 181 -33.48 13.34 -31.26
C LYS A 181 -32.83 14.48 -30.48
N LYS A 182 -33.63 15.31 -29.82
CA LYS A 182 -33.13 16.46 -29.03
C LYS A 182 -34.13 16.84 -27.94
N VAL A 183 -33.62 17.34 -26.82
CA VAL A 183 -34.43 17.99 -25.78
C VAL A 183 -34.95 19.34 -26.28
N THR A 184 -36.22 19.64 -25.98
CA THR A 184 -36.87 20.93 -26.27
C THR A 184 -37.45 21.59 -25.01
N GLY A 185 -37.63 20.83 -23.94
CA GLY A 185 -38.17 21.36 -22.70
C GLY A 185 -38.19 20.36 -21.54
N ILE A 186 -38.71 20.80 -20.41
CA ILE A 186 -38.94 19.97 -19.22
C ILE A 186 -40.26 20.37 -18.55
N ILE A 187 -40.93 19.39 -17.95
CA ILE A 187 -42.02 19.63 -17.01
C ILE A 187 -41.44 19.62 -15.61
N VAL A 188 -41.60 20.74 -14.91
CA VAL A 188 -41.24 20.89 -13.51
C VAL A 188 -42.48 21.03 -12.65
N LYS A 189 -42.42 20.51 -11.43
CA LYS A 189 -43.54 20.56 -10.49
C LYS A 189 -43.11 21.07 -9.13
N SER A 190 -43.93 21.96 -8.59
CA SER A 190 -43.97 22.30 -7.18
C SER A 190 -45.32 21.88 -6.60
N THR A 191 -46.30 22.78 -6.55
CA THR A 191 -47.72 22.48 -6.32
C THR A 191 -48.44 22.15 -7.62
N GLU A 192 -48.10 22.86 -8.70
CA GLU A 192 -48.62 22.66 -10.04
C GLU A 192 -47.47 22.34 -11.01
N ALA A 193 -47.80 21.63 -12.09
CA ALA A 193 -46.86 21.32 -13.16
C ALA A 193 -46.80 22.48 -14.15
N GLN A 194 -45.60 22.86 -14.56
CA GLN A 194 -45.37 23.88 -15.59
C GLN A 194 -44.28 23.41 -16.56
N GLU A 195 -44.41 23.84 -17.80
CA GLU A 195 -43.44 23.55 -18.85
C GLU A 195 -42.39 24.67 -18.94
N LEU A 196 -41.13 24.28 -19.10
CA LEU A 196 -40.02 25.19 -19.34
C LEU A 196 -39.30 24.79 -20.62
N GLU A 197 -39.14 25.74 -21.53
CA GLU A 197 -38.32 25.58 -22.72
C GLU A 197 -36.84 25.60 -22.33
N VAL A 198 -36.16 24.48 -22.58
CA VAL A 198 -34.72 24.32 -22.39
C VAL A 198 -34.15 23.45 -23.51
N ASP A 199 -32.97 23.80 -23.99
CA ASP A 199 -32.29 23.02 -25.03
C ASP A 199 -31.52 21.82 -24.43
N GLY A 200 -31.24 21.84 -23.12
CA GLY A 200 -30.49 20.77 -22.45
C GLY A 200 -30.71 20.71 -20.94
N VAL A 201 -30.53 19.52 -20.36
CA VAL A 201 -30.76 19.21 -18.95
C VAL A 201 -29.53 18.50 -18.37
N PHE A 202 -28.96 19.09 -17.33
CA PHE A 202 -27.79 18.57 -16.62
C PHE A 202 -28.16 18.06 -15.23
N ILE A 203 -28.00 16.76 -15.00
CA ILE A 203 -28.38 16.08 -13.76
C ILE A 203 -27.18 16.07 -12.80
N ALA A 204 -27.15 17.03 -11.88
CA ALA A 204 -26.03 17.29 -10.96
C ALA A 204 -26.35 16.94 -9.49
N ILE A 205 -26.98 15.78 -9.27
CA ILE A 205 -27.37 15.29 -7.93
C ILE A 205 -26.30 14.45 -7.23
N GLY A 206 -25.08 14.46 -7.77
CA GLY A 206 -23.90 13.79 -7.23
C GLY A 206 -23.65 12.41 -7.85
N HIS A 207 -22.64 11.71 -7.34
CA HIS A 207 -22.22 10.40 -7.85
C HIS A 207 -22.26 9.37 -6.72
N ALA A 208 -22.32 8.10 -7.08
CA ALA A 208 -22.20 6.95 -6.20
C ALA A 208 -20.94 6.16 -6.59
N PRO A 209 -19.88 6.14 -5.78
CA PRO A 209 -18.71 5.31 -6.04
C PRO A 209 -19.07 3.83 -5.94
N ASN A 210 -18.54 2.99 -6.84
CA ASN A 210 -18.82 1.56 -6.89
C ASN A 210 -17.99 0.79 -5.86
N THR A 211 -18.16 1.14 -4.59
CA THR A 211 -17.31 0.67 -3.47
C THR A 211 -17.99 -0.31 -2.53
N GLY A 212 -19.25 -0.68 -2.80
CA GLY A 212 -20.08 -1.50 -1.92
C GLY A 212 -19.40 -2.79 -1.43
N ILE A 213 -18.69 -3.49 -2.32
CA ILE A 213 -18.01 -4.75 -2.03
C ILE A 213 -16.73 -4.61 -1.18
N PHE A 214 -16.24 -3.39 -0.99
CA PHE A 214 -15.01 -3.10 -0.24
C PHE A 214 -15.28 -2.49 1.14
N LYS A 215 -16.55 -2.35 1.55
CA LYS A 215 -16.91 -1.78 2.86
C LYS A 215 -16.30 -2.61 3.98
N GLY A 216 -15.58 -1.94 4.88
CA GLY A 216 -14.84 -2.61 5.96
C GLY A 216 -13.54 -3.29 5.52
N PHE A 217 -13.29 -3.43 4.22
CA PHE A 217 -12.04 -3.94 3.69
C PHE A 217 -10.99 -2.83 3.55
N VAL A 218 -11.38 -1.66 3.04
CA VAL A 218 -10.56 -0.43 2.98
C VAL A 218 -11.29 0.75 3.60
N GLU A 219 -10.56 1.77 4.02
CA GLU A 219 -11.13 3.01 4.55
C GLU A 219 -11.83 3.81 3.44
N MET A 220 -12.98 4.39 3.79
CA MET A 220 -13.81 5.19 2.89
C MET A 220 -14.25 6.48 3.57
N ASP A 221 -14.50 7.51 2.78
CA ASP A 221 -15.08 8.74 3.30
C ASP A 221 -16.59 8.62 3.54
N GLN A 222 -17.20 9.68 4.10
CA GLN A 222 -18.64 9.71 4.39
C GLN A 222 -19.53 9.59 3.14
N GLN A 223 -18.99 9.82 1.95
CA GLN A 223 -19.69 9.71 0.67
C GLN A 223 -19.46 8.35 0.00
N GLY A 224 -18.60 7.50 0.58
CA GLY A 224 -18.29 6.15 0.12
C GLY A 224 -17.09 6.06 -0.82
N TYR A 225 -16.33 7.14 -1.05
CA TYR A 225 -15.12 7.09 -1.88
C TYR A 225 -13.98 6.45 -1.11
N ILE A 226 -13.13 5.66 -1.78
CA ILE A 226 -11.96 5.05 -1.14
C ILE A 226 -10.95 6.14 -0.78
N ILE A 227 -10.46 6.13 0.46
CA ILE A 227 -9.44 7.07 0.90
C ILE A 227 -8.07 6.58 0.43
N THR A 228 -7.40 7.41 -0.36
CA THR A 228 -6.00 7.21 -0.77
C THR A 228 -5.08 8.21 -0.08
N LYS A 229 -3.82 7.82 0.14
CA LYS A 229 -2.81 8.77 0.63
C LYS A 229 -2.56 9.83 -0.45
N PRO A 230 -2.63 11.14 -0.12
CA PRO A 230 -2.49 12.21 -1.10
C PRO A 230 -1.23 12.09 -1.96
N GLY A 231 -1.39 12.22 -3.28
CA GLY A 231 -0.32 12.08 -4.26
C GLY A 231 0.08 10.64 -4.60
N THR A 232 -0.64 9.63 -4.10
CA THR A 232 -0.40 8.21 -4.38
C THR A 232 -1.72 7.47 -4.59
N THR A 233 -1.67 6.16 -4.88
CA THR A 233 -2.86 5.31 -4.99
C THR A 233 -3.05 4.36 -3.80
N LEU A 234 -2.19 4.52 -2.78
CA LEU A 234 -2.15 3.67 -1.59
C LEU A 234 -3.42 3.83 -0.76
N THR A 235 -4.08 2.71 -0.46
CA THR A 235 -5.23 2.67 0.46
C THR A 235 -4.77 2.42 1.91
N SER A 236 -5.72 2.30 2.84
CA SER A 236 -5.43 1.90 4.23
C SER A 236 -4.93 0.45 4.36
N ARG A 237 -5.00 -0.37 3.31
CA ARG A 237 -4.55 -1.77 3.31
C ARG A 237 -3.35 -1.94 2.36
N ALA A 238 -2.24 -2.45 2.90
CA ALA A 238 -1.04 -2.75 2.13
C ALA A 238 -1.35 -3.81 1.04
N GLY A 239 -0.83 -3.60 -0.18
CA GLY A 239 -1.12 -4.45 -1.35
C GLY A 239 -2.45 -4.14 -2.05
N VAL A 240 -3.22 -3.17 -1.55
CA VAL A 240 -4.47 -2.72 -2.17
C VAL A 240 -4.36 -1.23 -2.55
N PHE A 241 -4.63 -0.95 -3.82
CA PHE A 241 -4.53 0.36 -4.45
C PHE A 241 -5.88 0.77 -5.02
N ALA A 242 -6.12 2.08 -5.21
CA ALA A 242 -7.34 2.57 -5.83
C ALA A 242 -7.04 3.62 -6.91
N ALA A 243 -7.74 3.54 -8.04
CA ALA A 243 -7.52 4.39 -9.21
C ALA A 243 -8.84 4.85 -9.84
N GLY A 244 -8.81 6.03 -10.47
CA GLY A 244 -9.97 6.67 -11.10
C GLY A 244 -11.02 7.15 -10.11
N ASP A 245 -12.24 7.29 -10.61
CA ASP A 245 -13.37 7.92 -9.90
C ASP A 245 -13.79 7.21 -8.62
N VAL A 246 -13.33 5.97 -8.37
CA VAL A 246 -13.63 5.27 -7.11
C VAL A 246 -12.98 5.95 -5.89
N GLN A 247 -11.91 6.70 -6.12
CA GLN A 247 -11.18 7.48 -5.10
C GLN A 247 -11.13 8.98 -5.43
N ASP A 248 -11.41 9.39 -6.68
CA ASP A 248 -11.47 10.79 -7.09
C ASP A 248 -12.91 11.31 -7.19
N LYS A 249 -13.28 12.17 -6.24
CA LYS A 249 -14.55 12.92 -6.25
C LYS A 249 -14.44 14.33 -6.83
N VAL A 250 -13.22 14.78 -7.14
CA VAL A 250 -12.92 16.17 -7.51
C VAL A 250 -12.92 16.32 -9.03
N TYR A 251 -12.06 15.58 -9.74
CA TYR A 251 -11.87 15.79 -11.17
C TYR A 251 -12.81 14.95 -12.03
N ARG A 252 -12.92 13.64 -11.79
CA ARG A 252 -13.85 12.73 -12.49
C ARG A 252 -13.76 12.86 -14.02
N GLN A 253 -12.54 12.75 -14.55
CA GLN A 253 -12.25 12.85 -15.98
C GLN A 253 -11.49 11.61 -16.45
N ALA A 254 -11.78 11.16 -17.68
CA ALA A 254 -11.18 9.95 -18.25
C ALA A 254 -9.65 9.98 -18.28
N VAL A 255 -9.05 11.13 -18.62
CA VAL A 255 -7.58 11.29 -18.64
C VAL A 255 -6.96 11.24 -17.24
N VAL A 256 -7.66 11.78 -16.23
CA VAL A 256 -7.22 11.71 -14.82
C VAL A 256 -7.34 10.28 -14.29
N ALA A 257 -8.42 9.58 -14.64
CA ALA A 257 -8.59 8.17 -14.31
C ALA A 257 -7.51 7.30 -14.95
N ALA A 258 -7.14 7.56 -16.22
CA ALA A 258 -6.02 6.90 -16.87
C ALA A 258 -4.68 7.18 -16.17
N GLY A 259 -4.43 8.45 -15.78
CA GLY A 259 -3.22 8.84 -15.06
C GLY A 259 -3.10 8.14 -13.69
N THR A 260 -4.17 8.13 -12.91
CA THR A 260 -4.19 7.42 -11.62
C THR A 260 -4.14 5.90 -11.78
N GLY A 261 -4.65 5.34 -12.89
CA GLY A 261 -4.44 3.95 -13.26
C GLY A 261 -2.97 3.60 -13.48
N CYS A 262 -2.23 4.47 -14.17
CA CYS A 262 -0.77 4.34 -14.32
C CYS A 262 -0.05 4.40 -12.96
N MET A 263 -0.43 5.34 -12.10
CA MET A 263 0.12 5.43 -10.74
C MET A 263 -0.11 4.14 -9.94
N ALA A 264 -1.31 3.55 -10.01
CA ALA A 264 -1.64 2.32 -9.29
C ALA A 264 -0.85 1.12 -9.79
N ALA A 265 -0.61 1.01 -11.11
CA ALA A 265 0.22 -0.04 -11.66
C ALA A 265 1.66 0.04 -11.13
N LEU A 266 2.26 1.24 -11.10
CA LEU A 266 3.62 1.46 -10.60
C LEU A 266 3.74 1.30 -9.08
N ASP A 267 2.70 1.70 -8.33
CA ASP A 267 2.66 1.49 -6.88
C ASP A 267 2.52 -0.01 -6.55
N ALA A 268 1.74 -0.76 -7.33
CA ALA A 268 1.60 -2.21 -7.20
C ALA A 268 2.89 -2.96 -7.58
N GLU A 269 3.56 -2.59 -8.67
CA GLU A 269 4.85 -3.14 -9.07
C GLU A 269 5.88 -3.02 -7.93
N LYS A 270 6.09 -1.80 -7.41
CA LYS A 270 7.03 -1.57 -6.29
C LYS A 270 6.69 -2.38 -5.05
N PHE A 271 5.39 -2.54 -4.76
CA PHE A 271 4.94 -3.36 -3.65
C PHE A 271 5.30 -4.84 -3.87
N LEU A 272 5.08 -5.36 -5.07
CA LEU A 272 5.43 -6.74 -5.44
C LEU A 272 6.94 -6.96 -5.42
N GLU A 273 7.75 -6.06 -5.98
CA GLU A 273 9.22 -6.16 -5.93
C GLU A 273 9.76 -6.19 -4.49
N SER A 274 9.19 -5.35 -3.62
CA SER A 274 9.55 -5.34 -2.20
C SER A 274 9.13 -6.61 -1.45
N SER A 275 8.17 -7.35 -2.00
CA SER A 275 7.60 -8.59 -1.44
C SER A 275 8.27 -9.86 -2.00
N GLU A 276 8.71 -9.86 -3.26
CA GLU A 276 9.29 -11.01 -3.96
C GLU A 276 10.73 -11.34 -3.51
N ILE A 277 11.46 -10.40 -2.93
CA ILE A 277 12.81 -10.64 -2.37
C ILE A 277 12.79 -10.58 -0.84
N LYS A 278 11.91 -11.37 -0.20
CA LYS A 278 12.19 -11.78 1.18
C LYS A 278 13.25 -12.87 1.14
N LYS A 279 14.45 -12.54 1.62
CA LYS A 279 15.59 -13.44 1.90
C LYS A 279 15.20 -14.75 2.58
N GLU A 280 14.04 -14.81 3.22
CA GLU A 280 13.47 -15.98 3.89
C GLU A 280 13.01 -17.09 2.92
N VAL A 281 12.52 -16.78 1.71
CA VAL A 281 11.94 -17.80 0.80
C VAL A 281 12.99 -18.79 0.28
N LEU A 282 14.21 -18.34 -0.01
CA LEU A 282 15.29 -19.21 -0.51
C LEU A 282 15.97 -20.05 0.59
N THR A 283 15.63 -19.85 1.87
CA THR A 283 16.27 -20.59 2.97
C THR A 283 15.65 -21.95 3.24
N THR A 284 14.42 -22.19 2.77
CA THR A 284 13.72 -23.47 2.94
C THR A 284 13.69 -24.24 1.63
N LYS A 285 13.70 -25.59 1.71
CA LYS A 285 13.63 -26.47 0.53
C LYS A 285 12.38 -26.19 -0.30
N SER A 286 11.23 -26.08 0.37
CA SER A 286 9.95 -25.78 -0.28
C SER A 286 9.89 -24.38 -0.90
N GLY A 287 10.54 -23.37 -0.30
CA GLY A 287 10.58 -22.03 -0.87
C GLY A 287 11.55 -21.91 -2.06
N PHE A 288 12.65 -22.66 -2.05
CA PHE A 288 13.55 -22.81 -3.19
C PHE A 288 12.86 -23.55 -4.35
N GLU A 289 12.20 -24.68 -4.10
CA GLU A 289 11.41 -25.42 -5.09
C GLU A 289 10.27 -24.56 -5.68
N ARG A 290 9.62 -23.73 -4.85
CA ARG A 290 8.62 -22.75 -5.31
C ARG A 290 9.22 -21.70 -6.25
N SER A 291 10.41 -21.18 -5.91
CA SER A 291 11.11 -20.21 -6.76
C SER A 291 11.50 -20.80 -8.11
N LEU A 292 11.81 -22.11 -8.13
CA LEU A 292 12.11 -22.83 -9.37
C LEU A 292 10.88 -22.98 -10.26
N GLY A 293 9.69 -23.18 -9.69
CA GLY A 293 8.45 -23.29 -10.47
C GLY A 293 7.97 -21.98 -11.12
N LYS A 294 8.48 -20.81 -10.70
CA LYS A 294 8.03 -19.49 -11.18
C LYS A 294 8.69 -19.02 -12.48
N HIS A 295 9.78 -19.64 -12.90
CA HIS A 295 10.53 -19.27 -14.10
C HIS A 295 10.47 -20.36 -15.15
N ASP A 296 10.40 -19.95 -16.42
CA ASP A 296 10.42 -20.86 -17.55
C ASP A 296 11.88 -21.20 -17.92
N TRP A 297 12.44 -22.17 -17.21
CA TRP A 297 13.82 -22.62 -17.40
C TRP A 297 13.97 -23.52 -18.62
N SER A 298 15.02 -23.29 -19.40
CA SER A 298 15.45 -24.21 -20.45
C SER A 298 15.87 -25.57 -19.88
N TYR A 299 15.93 -26.58 -20.74
CA TYR A 299 16.33 -27.94 -20.33
C TYR A 299 17.71 -27.99 -19.66
N LEU A 300 18.69 -27.27 -20.19
CA LEU A 300 20.05 -27.26 -19.64
C LEU A 300 20.11 -26.56 -18.27
N GLU A 301 19.38 -25.46 -18.10
CA GLU A 301 19.30 -24.74 -16.81
C GLU A 301 18.65 -25.61 -15.74
N ARG A 302 17.63 -26.42 -16.08
CA ARG A 302 17.01 -27.37 -15.14
C ARG A 302 18.00 -28.42 -14.66
N VAL A 303 18.76 -29.01 -15.58
CA VAL A 303 19.78 -30.02 -15.25
C VAL A 303 20.87 -29.40 -14.36
N GLU A 304 21.34 -28.19 -14.67
CA GLU A 304 22.34 -27.50 -13.86
C GLU A 304 21.83 -27.24 -12.43
N ILE A 305 20.59 -26.78 -12.30
CA ILE A 305 19.97 -26.50 -11.00
C ILE A 305 19.78 -27.80 -10.20
N GLU A 306 19.35 -28.89 -10.83
CA GLU A 306 19.22 -30.20 -10.16
C GLU A 306 20.55 -30.67 -9.58
N VAL A 307 21.64 -30.55 -10.35
CA VAL A 307 22.99 -30.92 -9.89
C VAL A 307 23.43 -30.05 -8.71
N ILE A 308 23.25 -28.74 -8.79
CA ILE A 308 23.61 -27.82 -7.70
C ILE A 308 22.77 -28.09 -6.45
N SER A 309 21.47 -28.35 -6.62
CA SER A 309 20.56 -28.67 -5.51
C SER A 309 20.97 -29.94 -4.78
N SER A 310 21.30 -31.01 -5.53
CA SER A 310 21.81 -32.27 -4.96
C SER A 310 23.09 -32.05 -4.16
N ASN A 311 24.05 -31.29 -4.71
CA ASN A 311 25.29 -30.96 -4.00
C ASN A 311 25.03 -30.17 -2.71
N LEU A 312 24.08 -29.23 -2.72
CA LEU A 312 23.69 -28.48 -1.52
C LEU A 312 23.10 -29.38 -0.44
N GLU A 313 22.32 -30.40 -0.81
CA GLU A 313 21.76 -31.36 0.15
C GLU A 313 22.87 -32.19 0.83
N VAL A 314 23.80 -32.72 0.05
CA VAL A 314 24.96 -33.46 0.56
C VAL A 314 25.80 -32.61 1.52
N ILE A 315 26.04 -31.36 1.18
CA ILE A 315 26.78 -30.41 2.04
C ILE A 315 25.99 -30.13 3.33
N ARG A 316 24.68 -29.94 3.25
CA ARG A 316 23.82 -29.72 4.42
C ARG A 316 23.82 -30.91 5.38
N GLU A 317 23.77 -32.13 4.86
CA GLU A 317 23.87 -33.35 5.69
C GLU A 317 25.23 -33.48 6.36
N SER A 318 26.30 -33.19 5.60
CA SER A 318 27.67 -33.17 6.13
C SER A 318 27.83 -32.14 7.25
N LEU A 319 27.27 -30.94 7.09
CA LEU A 319 27.24 -29.91 8.14
C LEU A 319 26.49 -30.39 9.38
N LYS A 320 25.30 -30.99 9.24
CA LYS A 320 24.56 -31.54 10.39
C LYS A 320 25.35 -32.59 11.16
N LYS A 321 26.07 -33.47 10.44
CA LYS A 321 26.94 -34.47 11.06
C LYS A 321 28.07 -33.80 11.84
N LEU A 322 28.75 -32.83 11.25
CA LEU A 322 29.83 -32.07 11.91
C LEU A 322 29.32 -31.30 13.14
N GLU A 323 28.18 -30.61 13.02
CA GLU A 323 27.58 -29.87 14.13
C GLU A 323 27.24 -30.80 15.30
N LYS A 324 26.71 -32.00 15.02
CA LYS A 324 26.41 -33.00 16.05
C LYS A 324 27.67 -33.44 16.79
N GLU A 325 28.77 -33.72 16.08
CA GLU A 325 30.05 -34.10 16.68
C GLU A 325 30.66 -32.95 17.50
N ILE A 326 30.63 -31.72 16.98
CA ILE A 326 31.11 -30.52 17.70
C ILE A 326 30.33 -30.34 19.00
N ILE A 327 29.01 -30.49 18.97
CA ILE A 327 28.17 -30.36 20.17
C ILE A 327 28.45 -31.50 21.16
N ALA A 328 28.65 -32.73 20.69
CA ALA A 328 28.99 -33.86 21.54
C ALA A 328 30.32 -33.62 22.28
N PHE A 329 31.34 -33.12 21.57
CA PHE A 329 32.63 -32.78 22.16
C PHE A 329 32.53 -31.59 23.13
N ALA A 330 31.77 -30.55 22.76
CA ALA A 330 31.63 -29.34 23.56
C ALA A 330 30.87 -29.53 24.87
N LYS A 331 30.11 -30.62 25.03
CA LYS A 331 29.44 -30.97 26.31
C LYS A 331 30.41 -31.46 27.40
N GLN A 332 31.60 -31.91 27.03
CA GLN A 332 32.59 -32.45 27.98
C GLN A 332 33.19 -31.38 28.90
N PRO A 333 33.66 -30.22 28.41
CA PRO A 333 34.17 -29.15 29.26
C PRO A 333 33.05 -28.45 30.08
N PRO A 334 33.36 -27.99 31.32
CA PRO A 334 32.41 -27.25 32.15
C PRO A 334 32.03 -25.91 31.50
N GLY A 335 30.80 -25.45 31.76
CA GLY A 335 30.31 -24.15 31.28
C GLY A 335 29.44 -24.19 30.02
N PHE A 336 29.46 -25.28 29.23
CA PHE A 336 28.66 -25.38 28.00
C PHE A 336 27.16 -25.19 28.25
N ASN A 337 26.59 -25.93 29.22
CA ASN A 337 25.17 -25.83 29.58
C ASN A 337 24.83 -24.46 30.19
N ASN A 338 25.74 -23.87 30.95
CA ASN A 338 25.59 -22.54 31.53
C ASN A 338 25.49 -21.48 30.43
N LEU A 339 26.29 -21.57 29.37
CA LEU A 339 26.21 -20.64 28.25
C LEU A 339 24.91 -20.79 27.45
N ILE A 340 24.45 -22.02 27.22
CA ILE A 340 23.16 -22.26 26.52
C ILE A 340 21.98 -21.67 27.29
N SER A 341 22.06 -21.58 28.62
CA SER A 341 21.00 -20.94 29.42
C SER A 341 20.81 -19.44 29.10
N ILE A 342 21.83 -18.77 28.54
CA ILE A 342 21.75 -17.39 28.11
C ILE A 342 21.00 -17.30 26.77
N LYS A 343 19.79 -16.73 26.78
CA LYS A 343 19.01 -16.49 25.56
C LYS A 343 19.82 -15.65 24.56
N GLY A 344 20.10 -16.24 23.39
CA GLY A 344 20.94 -15.66 22.35
C GLY A 344 22.22 -16.44 22.07
N ILE A 345 22.59 -17.41 22.93
CA ILE A 345 23.69 -18.35 22.69
C ILE A 345 23.12 -19.73 22.33
N GLY A 346 23.33 -20.16 21.09
CA GLY A 346 23.00 -21.52 20.65
C GLY A 346 24.15 -22.52 20.90
N ALA A 347 23.89 -23.81 20.71
CA ALA A 347 24.85 -24.89 21.02
C ALA A 347 26.21 -24.74 20.31
N ILE A 348 26.22 -24.38 19.01
CA ILE A 348 27.47 -24.16 18.26
C ILE A 348 28.22 -22.92 18.78
N SER A 349 27.48 -21.85 19.11
CA SER A 349 28.09 -20.63 19.65
C SER A 349 28.66 -20.86 21.05
N ALA A 350 27.97 -21.65 21.88
CA ALA A 350 28.48 -22.11 23.17
C ALA A 350 29.76 -22.93 22.98
N ALA A 351 29.79 -23.87 22.04
CA ALA A 351 31.00 -24.64 21.70
C ALA A 351 32.18 -23.72 21.30
N ILE A 352 31.91 -22.72 20.44
CA ILE A 352 32.92 -21.73 20.04
C ILE A 352 33.42 -20.94 21.24
N PHE A 353 32.54 -20.51 22.15
CA PHE A 353 32.94 -19.75 23.33
C PHE A 353 33.75 -20.60 24.31
N VAL A 354 33.34 -21.83 24.61
CA VAL A 354 34.11 -22.72 25.48
C VAL A 354 35.49 -22.98 24.88
N ALA A 355 35.58 -23.29 23.58
CA ALA A 355 36.86 -23.50 22.90
C ALA A 355 37.72 -22.23 22.82
N THR A 356 37.10 -21.05 22.67
CA THR A 356 37.84 -19.77 22.58
C THR A 356 38.34 -19.31 23.94
N ILE A 357 37.51 -19.46 24.98
CA ILE A 357 37.80 -18.99 26.34
C ILE A 357 38.76 -19.94 27.04
N GLY A 358 38.59 -21.26 26.89
CA GLY A 358 39.32 -22.23 27.69
C GLY A 358 38.87 -22.16 29.16
N ASP A 359 39.83 -22.09 30.09
CA ASP A 359 39.52 -21.91 31.50
C ASP A 359 39.17 -20.44 31.79
N ILE A 360 37.98 -20.20 32.35
CA ILE A 360 37.54 -18.86 32.72
C ILE A 360 38.41 -18.25 33.83
N ASN A 361 39.10 -19.07 34.62
CA ASN A 361 39.95 -18.62 35.72
C ASN A 361 41.25 -17.96 35.24
N ASP A 362 41.63 -18.14 33.98
CA ASP A 362 42.74 -17.40 33.34
C ASP A 362 42.46 -15.89 33.27
N PHE A 363 41.20 -15.49 33.43
CA PHE A 363 40.76 -14.11 33.39
C PHE A 363 40.41 -13.60 34.81
N SER A 364 41.19 -12.64 35.29
CA SER A 364 40.95 -11.99 36.59
C SER A 364 39.64 -11.20 36.64
N ASN A 365 39.28 -10.53 35.55
CA ASN A 365 38.09 -9.67 35.44
C ASN A 365 37.46 -9.73 34.03
N PRO A 366 36.18 -9.32 33.86
CA PRO A 366 35.51 -9.35 32.57
C PRO A 366 36.16 -8.43 31.53
N GLU A 367 36.85 -7.36 31.95
CA GLU A 367 37.56 -6.46 31.04
C GLU A 367 38.69 -7.20 30.28
N LYS A 368 39.44 -8.08 30.95
CA LYS A 368 40.46 -8.93 30.32
C LYS A 368 39.85 -9.86 29.28
N LEU A 369 38.68 -10.45 29.57
CA LEU A 369 37.96 -11.28 28.60
C LEU A 369 37.52 -10.45 27.37
N THR A 370 36.99 -9.24 27.59
CA THR A 370 36.62 -8.35 26.46
C THR A 370 37.82 -7.92 25.63
N ALA A 371 38.99 -7.74 26.25
CA ALA A 371 40.23 -7.44 25.56
C ALA A 371 40.73 -8.63 24.72
N TYR A 372 40.61 -9.85 25.26
CA TYR A 372 40.97 -11.10 24.59
C TYR A 372 40.11 -11.36 23.33
N PHE A 373 38.80 -11.05 23.38
CA PHE A 373 37.93 -11.10 22.19
C PHE A 373 38.19 -9.97 21.18
N GLY A 374 39.02 -8.98 21.53
CA GLY A 374 39.43 -7.90 20.65
C GLY A 374 38.32 -6.89 20.33
N VAL A 375 37.33 -6.76 21.22
CA VAL A 375 36.20 -5.82 21.10
C VAL A 375 36.42 -4.50 21.87
N VAL A 376 37.59 -4.35 22.50
CA VAL A 376 38.05 -3.10 23.12
C VAL A 376 38.65 -2.16 22.08
N LEU A 377 38.60 -0.85 22.34
CA LEU A 377 39.17 0.17 21.46
C LEU A 377 40.71 0.17 21.54
N ARG A 378 41.37 0.40 20.42
CA ARG A 378 42.82 0.63 20.39
C ARG A 378 43.10 2.03 20.94
N VAL A 379 43.96 2.12 21.94
CA VAL A 379 44.43 3.41 22.49
C VAL A 379 45.90 3.54 22.12
N SER A 380 46.26 4.67 21.51
CA SER A 380 47.66 5.06 21.29
C SER A 380 47.92 6.30 22.13
N GLN A 381 48.83 6.17 23.09
CA GLN A 381 49.15 7.22 24.04
C GLN A 381 50.64 7.54 23.94
N SER A 382 50.96 8.78 23.57
CA SER A 382 52.28 9.39 23.79
C SER A 382 52.19 10.34 24.98
N ASN A 383 53.32 10.78 25.54
CA ASN A 383 53.38 11.61 26.77
C ASN A 383 52.46 12.85 26.77
N GLN A 384 51.95 13.31 25.62
CA GLN A 384 51.07 14.48 25.52
C GLN A 384 49.78 14.27 24.72
N GLN A 385 49.56 13.12 24.06
CA GLN A 385 48.34 12.89 23.26
C GLN A 385 47.82 11.45 23.42
N CYS A 386 46.52 11.34 23.72
CA CYS A 386 45.79 10.08 23.73
C CYS A 386 44.82 10.03 22.54
N THR A 387 45.04 9.10 21.62
CA THR A 387 44.15 8.89 20.47
C THR A 387 43.42 7.55 20.60
N ILE A 388 42.09 7.58 20.43
CA ILE A 388 41.22 6.41 20.53
C ILE A 388 40.84 5.98 19.10
N GLY A 389 41.27 4.78 18.72
CA GLY A 389 41.07 4.20 17.39
C GLY A 389 39.95 3.15 17.33
N ARG A 390 39.97 2.34 16.26
CA ARG A 390 39.03 1.22 16.04
C ARG A 390 39.24 0.11 17.08
N ILE A 391 38.31 -0.85 17.13
CA ILE A 391 38.49 -2.06 17.95
C ILE A 391 39.80 -2.79 17.62
N THR A 392 40.41 -3.43 18.61
CA THR A 392 41.74 -4.05 18.46
C THR A 392 41.73 -5.23 17.51
N LYS A 393 40.61 -5.96 17.41
CA LYS A 393 40.45 -7.22 16.64
C LYS A 393 41.44 -8.32 17.01
N ARG A 394 42.08 -8.22 18.18
CA ARG A 394 42.97 -9.26 18.74
C ARG A 394 42.18 -10.52 19.11
N GLY A 395 42.87 -11.65 19.20
CA GLY A 395 42.25 -12.95 19.51
C GLY A 395 41.41 -13.54 18.38
N SER A 396 40.62 -14.57 18.73
CA SER A 396 39.88 -15.41 17.78
C SER A 396 38.89 -14.61 16.92
N LYS A 397 39.09 -14.64 15.60
CA LYS A 397 38.14 -14.04 14.64
C LYS A 397 36.78 -14.73 14.73
N ILE A 398 36.76 -16.05 14.88
CA ILE A 398 35.51 -16.82 14.98
C ILE A 398 34.78 -16.51 16.29
N GLY A 399 35.49 -16.48 17.43
CA GLY A 399 34.90 -16.11 18.73
C GLY A 399 34.31 -14.71 18.73
N ARG A 400 35.02 -13.71 18.18
CA ARG A 400 34.51 -12.34 18.05
C ARG A 400 33.29 -12.25 17.11
N THR A 401 33.31 -12.97 16.00
CA THR A 401 32.20 -12.96 15.04
C THR A 401 30.96 -13.58 15.67
N SER A 402 31.10 -14.74 16.30
CA SER A 402 30.03 -15.42 17.03
C SER A 402 29.48 -14.56 18.16
N LEU A 403 30.34 -13.83 18.90
CA LEU A 403 29.90 -12.88 19.93
C LEU A 403 28.98 -11.81 19.37
N VAL A 404 29.37 -11.15 18.27
CA VAL A 404 28.55 -10.09 17.67
C VAL A 404 27.21 -10.66 17.15
N GLN A 405 27.22 -11.83 16.52
CA GLN A 405 25.99 -12.49 16.07
C GLN A 405 25.08 -12.86 17.26
N CYS A 406 25.63 -13.48 18.30
CA CYS A 406 24.87 -13.81 19.51
C CYS A 406 24.32 -12.55 20.18
N THR A 407 25.06 -11.43 20.16
CA THR A 407 24.59 -10.15 20.73
C THR A 407 23.37 -9.62 19.98
N TRP A 408 23.34 -9.70 18.64
CA TRP A 408 22.16 -9.32 17.85
C TRP A 408 20.93 -10.15 18.22
N ILE A 409 21.12 -11.46 18.44
CA ILE A 409 20.04 -12.35 18.86
C ILE A 409 19.61 -12.00 20.30
N ALA A 410 20.57 -11.82 21.21
CA ALA A 410 20.32 -11.54 22.62
C ALA A 410 19.51 -10.25 22.83
N ILE A 411 19.75 -9.20 22.04
CA ILE A 411 18.96 -7.95 22.08
C ILE A 411 17.48 -8.18 21.77
N ARG A 412 17.12 -9.22 21.02
CA ARG A 412 15.71 -9.53 20.72
C ARG A 412 14.98 -10.13 21.91
N TYR A 413 15.70 -10.83 22.80
CA TYR A 413 15.10 -11.58 23.91
C TYR A 413 15.37 -10.97 25.29
N SER A 414 16.46 -10.21 25.44
CA SER A 414 16.88 -9.57 26.69
C SER A 414 16.40 -8.12 26.73
N PRO A 415 15.43 -7.76 27.59
CA PRO A 415 15.00 -6.38 27.76
C PRO A 415 16.16 -5.48 28.20
N TYR A 416 17.05 -5.99 29.06
CA TYR A 416 18.23 -5.25 29.54
C TYR A 416 19.19 -4.89 28.40
N LEU A 417 19.60 -5.86 27.59
CA LEU A 417 20.53 -5.60 26.48
C LEU A 417 19.88 -4.74 25.39
N LYS A 418 18.58 -4.89 25.16
CA LYS A 418 17.81 -4.05 24.23
C LYS A 418 17.78 -2.59 24.66
N SER A 419 17.42 -2.33 25.91
CA SER A 419 17.39 -0.97 26.47
C SER A 419 18.77 -0.31 26.42
N PHE A 420 19.83 -1.06 26.76
CA PHE A 420 21.20 -0.54 26.65
C PHE A 420 21.62 -0.25 25.20
N TYR A 421 21.34 -1.16 24.28
CA TYR A 421 21.64 -0.99 22.86
C TYR A 421 20.97 0.27 22.29
N GLU A 422 19.66 0.43 22.51
CA GLU A 422 18.92 1.60 22.01
C GLU A 422 19.44 2.91 22.64
N HIS A 423 19.81 2.91 23.92
CA HIS A 423 20.42 4.08 24.56
C HIS A 423 21.74 4.48 23.88
N VAL A 424 22.65 3.53 23.64
CA VAL A 424 23.94 3.83 23.01
C VAL A 424 23.76 4.19 21.53
N LYS A 425 22.83 3.54 20.84
CA LYS A 425 22.51 3.77 19.42
C LYS A 425 22.07 5.21 19.19
N LYS A 426 21.21 5.77 20.07
CA LYS A 426 20.78 7.18 20.00
C LYS A 426 21.94 8.17 19.98
N LYS A 427 23.04 7.87 20.70
CA LYS A 427 24.19 8.79 20.83
C LYS A 427 25.33 8.52 19.84
N ARG A 428 25.53 7.25 19.43
CA ARG A 428 26.77 6.80 18.75
C ARG A 428 26.54 5.96 17.49
N GLY A 429 25.28 5.72 17.12
CA GLY A 429 24.91 4.92 15.96
C GLY A 429 24.95 3.39 16.20
N SER A 430 24.30 2.65 15.30
CA SER A 430 24.06 1.20 15.41
C SER A 430 25.36 0.38 15.54
N ALA A 431 26.34 0.64 14.67
CA ALA A 431 27.60 -0.13 14.64
C ALA A 431 28.43 0.01 15.93
N LYS A 432 28.41 1.18 16.58
CA LYS A 432 29.11 1.37 17.87
C LYS A 432 28.28 0.81 19.03
N ALA A 433 26.96 0.90 18.94
CA ALA A 433 26.05 0.36 19.95
C ALA A 433 26.17 -1.17 20.07
N ILE A 434 26.19 -1.91 18.96
CA ILE A 434 26.29 -3.37 19.02
C ILE A 434 27.60 -3.84 19.66
N ILE A 435 28.72 -3.16 19.39
CA ILE A 435 30.02 -3.49 20.01
C ILE A 435 30.02 -3.16 21.51
N ALA A 436 29.39 -2.04 21.91
CA ALA A 436 29.23 -1.72 23.32
C ALA A 436 28.36 -2.76 24.05
N THR A 437 27.27 -3.20 23.42
CA THR A 437 26.40 -4.26 23.95
C THR A 437 27.13 -5.59 24.01
N ALA A 438 27.93 -5.94 23.01
CA ALA A 438 28.74 -7.17 23.00
C ALA A 438 29.76 -7.23 24.15
N ARG A 439 30.34 -6.08 24.54
CA ARG A 439 31.21 -5.99 25.73
C ARG A 439 30.44 -6.27 27.03
N LYS A 440 29.23 -5.71 27.17
CA LYS A 440 28.35 -6.04 28.31
C LYS A 440 27.92 -7.50 28.29
N PHE A 441 27.64 -8.05 27.10
CA PHE A 441 27.25 -9.44 26.95
C PHE A 441 28.38 -10.41 27.35
N LEU A 442 29.64 -10.09 27.03
CA LEU A 442 30.80 -10.81 27.56
C LEU A 442 30.93 -10.74 29.07
N THR A 443 30.50 -9.64 29.69
CA THR A 443 30.50 -9.52 31.15
C THR A 443 29.50 -10.51 31.76
N THR A 444 28.32 -10.65 31.16
CA THR A 444 27.34 -11.68 31.53
C THR A 444 27.93 -13.08 31.35
N ILE A 445 28.54 -13.38 30.19
CA ILE A 445 29.20 -14.67 29.92
C ILE A 445 30.27 -14.98 30.97
N PHE A 446 31.11 -14.00 31.32
CA PHE A 446 32.17 -14.16 32.30
C PHE A 446 31.64 -14.59 33.66
N TYR A 447 30.65 -13.88 34.22
CA TYR A 447 30.09 -14.22 35.53
C TYR A 447 29.29 -15.52 35.51
N THR A 448 28.58 -15.80 34.42
CA THR A 448 27.87 -17.07 34.25
C THR A 448 28.83 -18.26 34.31
N LEU A 449 29.98 -18.16 33.63
CA LEU A 449 31.01 -19.21 33.66
C LEU A 449 31.73 -19.27 35.00
N LYS A 450 32.21 -18.13 35.51
CA LYS A 450 33.03 -18.07 36.73
C LYS A 450 32.29 -18.56 37.98
N ASN A 451 30.98 -18.30 38.07
CA ASN A 451 30.16 -18.71 39.19
C ASN A 451 29.35 -19.99 38.91
N ASN A 452 29.52 -20.61 37.74
CA ASN A 452 28.77 -21.78 37.30
C ASN A 452 27.24 -21.58 37.38
N TRP A 453 26.74 -20.41 37.00
CA TRP A 453 25.33 -20.04 37.11
C TRP A 453 24.48 -20.56 35.95
N VAL A 454 23.19 -20.77 36.22
CA VAL A 454 22.17 -20.86 35.17
C VAL A 454 21.55 -19.48 35.01
N PHE A 455 21.76 -18.87 33.84
CA PHE A 455 21.32 -17.51 33.58
C PHE A 455 19.81 -17.45 33.32
N LYS A 456 19.13 -16.53 34.00
CA LYS A 456 17.75 -16.15 33.71
C LYS A 456 17.70 -14.65 33.51
N ASP A 457 17.14 -14.23 32.37
CA ASP A 457 17.05 -12.82 32.01
C ASP A 457 15.90 -12.11 32.74
N PHE A 458 15.93 -10.78 32.75
CA PHE A 458 14.89 -9.96 33.33
C PHE A 458 13.58 -10.08 32.55
N THR A 459 12.45 -10.10 33.26
CA THR A 459 11.12 -10.08 32.63
C THR A 459 10.75 -8.70 32.08
N LYS A 460 11.18 -7.63 32.77
CA LYS A 460 11.08 -6.22 32.34
C LYS A 460 12.31 -5.45 32.82
N PHE A 461 12.77 -4.48 32.03
CA PHE A 461 13.90 -3.62 32.41
C PHE A 461 13.76 -2.22 31.80
N GLU A 462 13.70 -1.20 32.66
CA GLU A 462 13.67 0.21 32.28
C GLU A 462 14.95 0.91 32.74
N PHE A 463 15.53 1.70 31.84
CA PHE A 463 16.78 2.42 32.11
C PHE A 463 16.46 3.75 32.79
N PHE A 464 16.48 3.79 34.12
CA PHE A 464 16.30 5.03 34.87
C PHE A 464 17.57 5.88 34.79
N THR A 465 17.55 6.93 33.98
CA THR A 465 18.51 8.03 34.15
C THR A 465 17.96 8.93 35.25
N GLY A 466 18.67 9.03 36.37
CA GLY A 466 18.36 10.03 37.40
C GLY A 466 18.36 11.43 36.78
N GLN A 467 17.18 11.90 36.42
CA GLN A 467 16.78 13.30 36.44
C GLN A 467 15.56 13.36 37.36
N GLN A 468 15.82 13.21 38.65
CA GLN A 468 14.97 13.73 39.72
C GLN A 468 15.84 14.62 40.57
N SER A 469 16.01 15.86 40.12
CA SER A 469 15.93 17.13 40.85
C SER A 469 16.35 18.25 39.91
#